data_AF-A0AA51R3W2-F1
#
_entry.id   AF-A0AA51R3W2-F1
#
_cell.length_a   1.000
_cell.length_b   1.000
_cell.length_c   1.000
_cell.angle_alpha   90.00
_cell.angle_beta   90.00
_cell.angle_gamma   90.00
#
_symmetry.space_group_name_H-M   'P 1'
#
loop_
_entity.id
_entity.type
_entity.pdbx_description
1 polymer ?
#
loop_
_entity_poly.entity_id
_entity_poly.type
_entity_poly.pdbx_seq_one_letter_code
_entity_poly.pdbx_strand_id
1 'polypeptide(L)'
;MMTLQQHMMQTIGRVIANPLINGMWHSGKPSCDGKGADKIRYTGQILPTGRLLVRYLDHKQGDDIYTYQEGAELVRISGIVGAITEKAVILEGAGNWFPLAKIEVLTGNLSKGDSVTLSVPAWLAEGHGEYLEPEEYRRKREEAQAKADAAAQQAERDRAALLAILQTVITESVPASHDHPYTAKKLILSIGARQATKRYQIAPETAESRAQYITPSDLLIPAYDHTGALQGIQQITESGFKLMRGTFKDGLLWIGGGLTTGETPNRLYIAEGWATGVAVHIRTRNPVILAFATSNLMSAGKWARDRYPDSEIIFAVDNDLESNIKVAGQTVNNPGKYYATKAATATNAAVITPPTAGDWNDWHTAQIQGEKKPDKQAA
;
A
#
# COMPACT_ATOMS: atom_id res chain seq x y z
N MET A 1 9.72 -34.76 22.92
CA MET A 1 9.05 -33.46 23.19
C MET A 1 10.11 -32.38 23.21
N MET A 2 9.88 -31.23 22.59
CA MET A 2 10.74 -30.06 22.80
C MET A 2 10.35 -29.38 24.10
N THR A 3 11.32 -28.90 24.87
CA THR A 3 11.04 -28.08 26.06
C THR A 3 10.56 -26.69 25.64
N LEU A 4 9.84 -25.98 26.53
CA LEU A 4 9.40 -24.60 26.30
C LEU A 4 10.57 -23.69 25.88
N GLN A 5 11.73 -23.87 26.53
CA GLN A 5 12.99 -23.17 26.20
C GLN A 5 13.46 -23.46 24.76
N GLN A 6 13.39 -24.71 24.31
CA GLN A 6 13.77 -25.09 22.94
C GLN A 6 12.81 -24.52 21.88
N HIS A 7 11.52 -24.48 22.17
CA HIS A 7 10.52 -23.89 21.28
C HIS A 7 10.67 -22.36 21.15
N MET A 8 10.94 -21.68 22.27
CA MET A 8 11.19 -20.23 22.30
C MET A 8 12.43 -19.86 21.49
N MET A 9 13.54 -20.60 21.62
CA MET A 9 14.76 -20.32 20.86
C MET A 9 14.57 -20.44 19.34
N GLN A 10 13.85 -21.46 18.86
CA GLN A 10 13.60 -21.62 17.42
C GLN A 10 12.69 -20.53 16.85
N THR A 11 11.75 -20.03 17.65
CA THR A 11 10.76 -19.04 17.21
C THR A 11 11.32 -17.63 17.28
N ILE A 12 11.98 -17.27 18.38
CA ILE A 12 12.58 -15.94 18.61
C ILE A 12 13.75 -15.70 17.66
N GLY A 13 14.59 -16.72 17.39
CA GLY A 13 15.69 -16.61 16.43
C GLY A 13 15.25 -16.22 15.01
N ARG A 14 13.98 -16.49 14.64
CA ARG A 14 13.38 -16.04 13.37
C ARG A 14 12.77 -14.64 13.43
N VAL A 15 12.49 -14.11 14.62
CA VAL A 15 11.76 -12.85 14.85
C VAL A 15 12.71 -11.66 15.05
N ILE A 16 13.96 -11.88 15.46
CA ILE A 16 14.99 -10.84 15.73
C ILE A 16 15.25 -9.89 14.52
N ALA A 17 14.88 -10.28 13.30
CA ALA A 17 15.05 -9.44 12.10
C ALA A 17 14.03 -8.29 11.95
N ASN A 18 13.08 -8.08 12.88
CA ASN A 18 12.04 -7.05 12.76
C ASN A 18 11.81 -6.28 14.09
N PRO A 19 12.04 -4.94 14.14
CA PRO A 19 12.13 -4.18 15.40
C PRO A 19 10.80 -3.88 16.11
N LEU A 20 9.65 -4.34 15.61
CA LEU A 20 8.36 -4.23 16.30
C LEU A 20 7.63 -5.59 16.31
N ILE A 21 7.56 -6.23 17.48
CA ILE A 21 6.99 -7.58 17.64
C ILE A 21 5.61 -7.48 18.32
N ASN A 22 4.57 -7.30 17.52
CA ASN A 22 3.20 -7.57 17.96
C ASN A 22 2.82 -8.97 17.44
N GLY A 23 2.99 -10.01 18.25
CA GLY A 23 2.81 -11.40 17.81
C GLY A 23 1.35 -11.74 17.46
N MET A 24 1.15 -12.49 16.37
CA MET A 24 -0.10 -13.19 16.06
C MET A 24 -0.27 -14.41 16.98
N TRP A 25 -1.50 -14.88 17.17
CA TRP A 25 -1.77 -16.14 17.88
C TRP A 25 -1.17 -17.32 17.10
N HIS A 26 -0.50 -18.23 17.80
CA HIS A 26 -0.01 -19.47 17.23
C HIS A 26 -0.68 -20.66 17.93
N SER A 27 -1.16 -21.61 17.13
CA SER A 27 -1.61 -22.90 17.66
C SER A 27 -0.38 -23.70 18.06
N GLY A 28 -0.19 -23.92 19.36
CA GLY A 28 0.68 -24.98 19.86
C GLY A 28 0.22 -26.33 19.32
N LYS A 29 1.13 -27.29 19.20
CA LYS A 29 0.80 -28.63 18.67
C LYS A 29 -0.36 -29.27 19.47
N PRO A 30 -1.19 -30.11 18.83
CA PRO A 30 -2.22 -30.85 19.53
C PRO A 30 -1.56 -31.74 20.60
N SER A 31 -2.15 -31.77 21.79
CA SER A 31 -1.77 -32.74 22.81
C SER A 31 -2.06 -34.15 22.27
N CYS A 32 -1.23 -35.12 22.62
CA CYS A 32 -1.33 -36.53 22.19
C CYS A 32 -2.59 -37.27 22.67
N ASP A 33 -3.48 -36.56 23.35
CA ASP A 33 -4.63 -37.02 24.12
C ASP A 33 -5.94 -36.34 23.67
N GLY A 34 -5.93 -35.69 22.49
CA GLY A 34 -7.15 -35.35 21.76
C GLY A 34 -7.99 -34.20 22.35
N LYS A 35 -7.45 -33.43 23.30
CA LYS A 35 -8.09 -32.22 23.82
C LYS A 35 -7.41 -30.99 23.20
N GLY A 36 -8.24 -30.05 22.71
CA GLY A 36 -7.89 -28.88 21.88
C GLY A 36 -6.49 -28.27 22.01
N ALA A 37 -5.91 -27.89 20.87
CA ALA A 37 -4.58 -27.26 20.75
C ALA A 37 -4.42 -26.03 21.65
N ASP A 38 -3.35 -26.00 22.44
CA ASP A 38 -3.04 -24.87 23.31
C ASP A 38 -2.67 -23.63 22.48
N LYS A 39 -3.41 -22.52 22.64
CA LYS A 39 -3.12 -21.26 21.96
C LYS A 39 -2.11 -20.45 22.77
N ILE A 40 -1.05 -20.00 22.11
CA ILE A 40 0.06 -19.27 22.71
C ILE A 40 0.27 -17.95 21.96
N ARG A 41 0.63 -16.89 22.69
CA ARG A 41 1.04 -15.59 22.13
C ARG A 41 2.34 -15.09 22.79
N TYR A 42 3.20 -14.47 21.99
CA TYR A 42 4.43 -13.82 22.46
C TYR A 42 4.44 -12.34 22.07
N THR A 43 4.90 -11.47 22.96
CA THR A 43 5.22 -10.06 22.66
C THR A 43 6.62 -9.75 23.15
N GLY A 44 7.42 -9.05 22.34
CA GLY A 44 8.83 -8.80 22.63
C GLY A 44 9.23 -7.33 22.49
N GLN A 45 10.15 -6.87 23.33
CA GLN A 45 10.74 -5.52 23.26
C GLN A 45 12.25 -5.59 23.48
N ILE A 46 13.02 -4.88 22.66
CA ILE A 46 14.48 -4.72 22.84
C ILE A 46 14.71 -3.62 23.88
N LEU A 47 15.44 -3.95 24.94
CA LEU A 47 15.84 -3.04 26.00
C LEU A 47 17.11 -2.26 25.58
N PRO A 48 17.34 -1.05 26.12
CA PRO A 48 18.54 -0.24 25.84
C PRO A 48 19.87 -0.94 26.18
N THR A 49 19.83 -1.98 27.02
CA THR A 49 20.97 -2.83 27.36
C THR A 49 21.33 -3.87 26.28
N GLY A 50 20.60 -3.90 25.16
CA GLY A 50 20.73 -4.91 24.11
C GLY A 50 20.05 -6.24 24.45
N ARG A 51 19.28 -6.31 25.54
CA ARG A 51 18.54 -7.50 25.97
C ARG A 51 17.13 -7.51 25.41
N LEU A 52 16.59 -8.68 25.09
CA LEU A 52 15.21 -8.87 24.66
C LEU A 52 14.33 -9.28 25.85
N LEU A 53 13.27 -8.50 26.11
CA LEU A 53 12.21 -8.85 27.05
C LEU A 53 11.08 -9.56 26.28
N VAL A 54 10.67 -10.73 26.73
CA VAL A 54 9.61 -11.53 26.09
C VAL A 54 8.52 -11.88 27.10
N ARG A 55 7.28 -11.50 26.80
CA ARG A 55 6.08 -11.91 27.55
C ARG A 55 5.44 -13.10 26.85
N TYR A 56 5.25 -14.18 27.59
CA TYR A 56 4.57 -15.41 27.18
C TYR A 56 3.15 -15.42 27.74
N LEU A 57 2.17 -15.66 26.88
CA LEU A 57 0.77 -15.78 27.28
C LEU A 57 0.27 -17.20 26.96
N ASP A 58 0.03 -17.99 28.00
CA ASP A 58 -0.63 -19.29 27.93
C ASP A 58 -2.05 -19.18 28.48
N HIS A 59 -3.03 -19.53 27.66
CA HIS A 59 -4.45 -19.43 28.03
C HIS A 59 -4.87 -20.32 29.21
N LYS A 60 -4.05 -21.31 29.63
CA LYS A 60 -4.32 -22.20 30.77
C LYS A 60 -3.43 -21.93 31.98
N GLN A 61 -2.16 -21.56 31.77
CA GLN A 61 -1.14 -21.47 32.84
C GLN A 61 -0.85 -20.04 33.31
N GLY A 62 -1.35 -19.01 32.60
CA GLY A 62 -1.13 -17.61 32.96
C GLY A 62 0.12 -17.00 32.32
N ASP A 63 0.51 -15.83 32.83
CA ASP A 63 1.59 -15.00 32.27
C ASP A 63 2.96 -15.38 32.84
N ASP A 64 3.93 -15.66 31.97
CA ASP A 64 5.34 -15.82 32.33
C ASP A 64 6.22 -14.82 31.55
N ILE A 65 7.28 -14.30 32.17
CA ILE A 65 8.18 -13.30 31.59
C ILE A 65 9.63 -13.81 31.60
N TYR A 66 10.31 -13.60 30.47
CA TYR A 66 11.69 -14.03 30.25
C TYR A 66 12.55 -12.89 29.69
N THR A 67 13.85 -12.93 29.98
CA THR A 67 14.86 -12.06 29.36
C THR A 67 15.91 -12.87 28.61
N TYR A 68 16.36 -12.35 27.47
CA TYR A 68 17.39 -12.97 26.63
C TYR A 68 18.48 -11.97 26.21
N GLN A 69 19.72 -12.45 26.08
CA GLN A 69 20.84 -11.74 25.47
C GLN A 69 21.54 -12.71 24.52
N GLU A 70 21.97 -12.24 23.34
CA GLU A 70 22.62 -13.10 22.35
C GLU A 70 23.86 -13.78 22.95
N GLY A 71 23.91 -15.12 22.86
CA GLY A 71 24.97 -15.94 23.46
C GLY A 71 24.78 -16.31 24.94
N ALA A 72 23.68 -15.90 25.60
CA ALA A 72 23.39 -16.21 27.00
C ALA A 72 22.19 -17.18 27.17
N GLU A 73 22.14 -17.88 28.31
CA GLU A 73 21.00 -18.73 28.67
C GLU A 73 19.76 -17.90 29.03
N LEU A 74 18.57 -18.46 28.75
CA LEU A 74 17.28 -17.89 29.12
C LEU A 74 17.09 -17.96 30.63
N VAL A 75 16.91 -16.81 31.27
CA VAL A 75 16.64 -16.71 32.70
C VAL A 75 15.14 -16.52 32.93
N ARG A 76 14.51 -17.46 33.65
CA ARG A 76 13.11 -17.36 34.09
C ARG A 76 13.02 -16.43 35.30
N ILE A 77 12.07 -15.50 35.28
CA ILE A 77 11.74 -14.68 36.45
C ILE A 77 10.54 -15.33 37.15
N SER A 78 10.74 -15.98 38.29
CA SER A 78 9.67 -16.64 39.06
C SER A 78 9.39 -15.90 40.38
N GLY A 79 8.11 -15.65 40.69
CA GLY A 79 7.70 -15.19 42.02
C GLY A 79 6.75 -13.98 42.09
N ILE A 80 5.77 -13.86 41.18
CA ILE A 80 4.73 -12.83 41.30
C ILE A 80 3.65 -13.34 42.26
N VAL A 81 3.79 -13.05 43.56
CA VAL A 81 2.74 -13.29 44.56
C VAL A 81 2.15 -11.95 44.97
N GLY A 82 1.05 -11.57 44.32
CA GLY A 82 0.31 -10.34 44.60
C GLY A 82 -0.62 -9.99 43.45
N ALA A 83 -1.85 -9.57 43.76
CA ALA A 83 -2.83 -9.17 42.77
C ALA A 83 -2.25 -8.04 41.90
N ILE A 84 -2.26 -8.25 40.59
CA ILE A 84 -1.85 -7.28 39.60
C ILE A 84 -2.94 -6.20 39.54
N THR A 85 -2.72 -5.04 40.17
CA THR A 85 -3.46 -3.83 39.80
C THR A 85 -2.74 -3.18 38.62
N GLU A 86 -3.34 -3.28 37.44
CA GLU A 86 -2.88 -2.65 36.20
C GLU A 86 -2.69 -1.14 36.39
N LYS A 87 -1.54 -0.62 36.00
CA LYS A 87 -1.29 0.82 35.85
C LYS A 87 -0.63 1.04 34.48
N ALA A 88 -1.26 1.80 33.59
CA ALA A 88 -0.83 2.02 32.22
C ALA A 88 -0.21 3.41 32.05
N VAL A 89 1.02 3.50 31.55
CA VAL A 89 1.65 4.78 31.15
C VAL A 89 1.61 4.89 29.63
N ILE A 90 1.25 6.07 29.11
CA ILE A 90 1.02 6.31 27.68
C ILE A 90 2.07 7.25 27.09
N LEU A 91 2.39 7.00 25.81
CA LEU A 91 3.38 7.71 25.00
C LEU A 91 2.69 8.22 23.74
N GLU A 92 2.89 9.50 23.40
CA GLU A 92 2.37 10.09 22.16
C GLU A 92 3.46 10.07 21.08
N GLY A 93 3.25 9.26 20.03
CA GLY A 93 4.15 9.19 18.88
C GLY A 93 3.41 8.82 17.62
N ALA A 94 3.37 9.74 16.65
CA ALA A 94 2.87 9.55 15.28
C ALA A 94 1.47 8.90 15.15
N GLY A 95 0.51 9.31 15.98
CA GLY A 95 -0.90 8.94 15.85
C GLY A 95 -1.27 7.53 16.32
N ASN A 96 -0.37 6.81 17.00
CA ASN A 96 -0.64 5.49 17.56
C ASN A 96 -0.42 5.49 19.08
N TRP A 97 -1.38 4.89 19.79
CA TRP A 97 -1.33 4.70 21.24
C TRP A 97 -0.64 3.38 21.57
N PHE A 98 0.49 3.43 22.29
CA PHE A 98 1.23 2.23 22.71
C PHE A 98 1.06 1.98 24.22
N PRO A 99 0.80 0.73 24.66
CA PRO A 99 0.95 0.40 26.07
C PRO A 99 2.43 0.31 26.43
N LEU A 100 2.89 1.06 27.43
CA LEU A 100 4.08 0.65 28.19
C LEU A 100 3.68 -0.56 29.05
N ALA A 101 4.13 -1.75 28.66
CA ALA A 101 4.15 -2.87 29.57
C ALA A 101 5.20 -2.58 30.66
N LYS A 102 4.80 -2.76 31.91
CA LYS A 102 5.61 -2.73 33.12
C LYS A 102 7.05 -3.23 32.88
N ILE A 103 8.05 -2.38 33.13
CA ILE A 103 9.43 -2.83 33.37
C ILE A 103 9.67 -2.76 34.88
N GLU A 104 9.60 -3.90 35.54
CA GLU A 104 10.21 -4.09 36.86
C GLU A 104 11.29 -5.17 36.73
N VAL A 105 12.54 -4.78 36.98
CA VAL A 105 13.60 -5.74 37.30
C VAL A 105 13.85 -5.61 38.81
N LEU A 106 13.34 -6.58 39.56
CA LEU A 106 13.68 -6.80 40.96
C LEU A 106 15.06 -7.46 41.03
N THR A 107 16.04 -6.82 41.67
CA THR A 107 17.18 -7.53 42.26
C THR A 107 17.24 -7.22 43.75
N GLY A 108 16.88 -8.21 44.59
CA GLY A 108 17.23 -8.25 46.01
C GLY A 108 16.09 -8.04 47.02
N ASN A 109 16.20 -8.71 48.18
CA ASN A 109 15.25 -8.67 49.30
C ASN A 109 15.09 -7.24 49.87
N LEU A 110 13.87 -6.73 49.96
CA LEU A 110 13.52 -5.43 50.56
C LEU A 110 12.75 -5.62 51.88
N SER A 111 12.98 -4.74 52.86
CA SER A 111 12.34 -4.74 54.19
C SER A 111 11.35 -3.58 54.36
N LYS A 112 10.48 -3.66 55.37
CA LYS A 112 9.42 -2.66 55.63
C LYS A 112 10.03 -1.31 56.04
N GLY A 113 9.95 -0.32 55.16
CA GLY A 113 10.53 1.02 55.35
C GLY A 113 11.46 1.47 54.21
N ASP A 114 11.79 0.57 53.28
CA ASP A 114 12.67 0.88 52.16
C ASP A 114 11.93 1.64 51.05
N SER A 115 12.49 2.76 50.59
CA SER A 115 12.00 3.50 49.42
C SER A 115 12.87 3.20 48.21
N VAL A 116 12.24 2.82 47.09
CA VAL A 116 12.89 2.51 45.81
C VAL A 116 12.65 3.63 44.80
N THR A 117 13.70 4.07 44.12
CA THR A 117 13.62 5.06 43.04
C THR A 117 13.58 4.35 41.68
N LEU A 118 12.50 4.52 40.93
CA LEU A 118 12.37 4.01 39.56
C LEU A 118 13.02 4.96 38.57
N SER A 119 13.88 4.44 37.69
CA SER A 119 14.40 5.21 36.56
C SER A 119 13.46 5.03 35.37
N VAL A 120 12.71 6.09 35.05
CA VAL A 120 11.98 6.20 33.79
C VAL A 120 12.95 6.60 32.67
N PRO A 121 12.73 6.14 31.41
CA PRO A 121 13.53 6.58 30.27
C PRO A 121 13.56 8.12 30.19
N ALA A 122 14.72 8.70 29.89
CA ALA A 122 14.96 10.16 29.94
C ALA A 122 13.88 10.99 29.23
N TRP A 123 13.38 10.52 28.09
CA TRP A 123 12.35 11.18 27.29
C TRP A 123 10.94 11.17 27.93
N LEU A 124 10.65 10.24 28.84
CA LEU A 124 9.43 10.24 29.66
C LEU A 124 9.58 11.19 30.87
N ALA A 125 10.80 11.31 31.40
CA ALA A 125 11.14 12.30 32.44
C ALA A 125 11.12 13.74 31.89
N GLU A 126 11.29 13.91 30.58
CA GLU A 126 11.16 15.17 29.83
C GLU A 126 9.68 15.58 29.57
N GLY A 127 8.70 14.83 30.07
CA GLY A 127 7.27 15.21 30.07
C GLY A 127 6.47 14.77 28.84
N HIS A 128 7.01 13.89 27.99
CA HIS A 128 6.32 13.38 26.81
C HIS A 128 5.51 12.11 27.13
N GLY A 129 4.46 12.24 27.94
CA GLY A 129 3.50 11.15 28.20
C GLY A 129 2.56 11.42 29.37
N GLU A 130 1.27 11.10 29.21
CA GLU A 130 0.25 11.22 30.26
C GLU A 130 -0.11 9.82 30.79
N TYR A 131 -0.26 9.67 32.11
CA TYR A 131 -0.74 8.43 32.72
C TYR A 131 -2.28 8.39 32.67
N LEU A 132 -2.88 7.29 32.19
CA LEU A 132 -4.32 7.09 32.22
C LEU A 132 -4.67 5.84 33.02
N GLU A 133 -5.72 5.93 33.83
CA GLU A 133 -6.28 4.78 34.53
C GLU A 133 -6.82 3.73 33.54
N PRO A 134 -6.81 2.41 33.86
CA PRO A 134 -7.20 1.36 32.91
C PRO A 134 -8.60 1.51 32.30
N GLU A 135 -9.56 2.05 33.06
CA GLU A 135 -10.91 2.35 32.57
C GLU A 135 -10.92 3.52 31.58
N GLU A 136 -10.16 4.56 31.87
CA GLU A 136 -10.02 5.72 31.00
C GLU A 136 -9.30 5.36 29.69
N TYR A 137 -8.31 4.47 29.76
CA TYR A 137 -7.65 3.92 28.58
C TYR A 137 -8.62 3.11 27.70
N ARG A 138 -9.43 2.23 28.30
CA ARG A 138 -10.47 1.47 27.57
C ARG A 138 -11.42 2.43 26.86
N ARG A 139 -11.91 3.45 27.58
CA ARG A 139 -12.78 4.49 27.02
C ARG A 139 -12.13 5.24 25.86
N LYS A 140 -10.91 5.78 26.02
CA LYS A 140 -10.23 6.51 24.93
C LYS A 140 -9.93 5.63 23.72
N ARG A 141 -9.61 4.34 23.92
CA ARG A 141 -9.43 3.38 22.81
C ARG A 141 -10.74 3.12 22.08
N GLU A 142 -11.82 2.87 22.82
CA GLU A 142 -13.16 2.68 22.25
C GLU A 142 -13.63 3.92 21.50
N GLU A 143 -13.40 5.12 22.04
CA GLU A 143 -13.66 6.40 21.36
C GLU A 143 -12.81 6.56 20.10
N ALA A 144 -11.51 6.25 20.15
CA ALA A 144 -10.63 6.33 18.99
C ALA A 144 -11.03 5.32 17.91
N GLN A 145 -11.39 4.10 18.30
CA GLN A 145 -11.89 3.07 17.39
C GLN A 145 -13.22 3.48 16.78
N ALA A 146 -14.19 3.94 17.59
CA ALA A 146 -15.47 4.42 17.11
C ALA A 146 -15.31 5.62 16.16
N LYS A 147 -14.39 6.54 16.46
CA LYS A 147 -14.06 7.67 15.57
C LYS A 147 -13.43 7.18 14.27
N ALA A 148 -12.52 6.20 14.32
CA ALA A 148 -11.90 5.62 13.13
C ALA A 148 -12.94 4.88 12.26
N ASP A 149 -13.84 4.12 12.89
CA ASP A 149 -14.92 3.40 12.22
C ASP A 149 -15.93 4.38 11.60
N ALA A 150 -16.31 5.43 12.32
CA ALA A 150 -17.18 6.48 11.80
C ALA A 150 -16.52 7.23 10.62
N ALA A 151 -15.22 7.54 10.71
CA ALA A 151 -14.47 8.16 9.63
C ALA A 151 -14.36 7.24 8.40
N ALA A 152 -14.14 5.94 8.59
CA ALA A 152 -14.11 4.95 7.52
C ALA A 152 -15.48 4.80 6.85
N GLN A 153 -16.57 4.75 7.63
CA GLN A 153 -17.93 4.72 7.10
C GLN A 153 -18.26 5.99 6.31
N GLN A 154 -17.85 7.16 6.80
CA GLN A 154 -18.06 8.43 6.09
C GLN A 154 -17.26 8.46 4.78
N ALA A 155 -15.99 8.05 4.80
CA ALA A 155 -15.15 7.98 3.60
C ALA A 155 -15.74 7.03 2.54
N GLU A 156 -16.33 5.90 2.96
CA GLU A 156 -16.98 4.97 2.05
C GLU A 156 -18.27 5.57 1.44
N ARG A 157 -19.07 6.28 2.24
CA ARG A 157 -20.25 7.01 1.74
C ARG A 157 -19.87 8.09 0.74
N ASP A 158 -18.83 8.87 1.03
CA ASP A 158 -18.33 9.93 0.15
C ASP A 158 -17.77 9.35 -1.15
N ARG A 159 -17.04 8.23 -1.06
CA ARG A 159 -16.56 7.48 -2.22
C ARG A 159 -17.73 6.99 -3.08
N ALA A 160 -18.73 6.35 -2.49
CA ALA A 160 -19.88 5.83 -3.20
C ALA A 160 -20.68 6.94 -3.89
N ALA A 161 -20.88 8.08 -3.21
CA ALA A 161 -21.53 9.25 -3.77
C ALA A 161 -20.75 9.82 -4.96
N LEU A 162 -19.42 9.94 -4.85
CA LEU A 162 -18.57 10.39 -5.95
C LEU A 162 -18.65 9.41 -7.13
N LEU A 163 -18.55 8.10 -6.90
CA LEU A 163 -18.63 7.09 -7.95
C LEU A 163 -19.97 7.13 -8.69
N ALA A 164 -21.08 7.37 -7.98
CA ALA A 164 -22.39 7.55 -8.61
C ALA A 164 -22.40 8.74 -9.58
N ILE A 165 -21.82 9.88 -9.17
CA ILE A 165 -21.68 11.05 -10.06
C ILE A 165 -20.80 10.71 -11.27
N LEU A 166 -19.64 10.09 -11.05
CA LEU A 166 -18.71 9.72 -12.13
C LEU A 166 -19.34 8.71 -13.10
N GLN A 167 -20.19 7.80 -12.61
CA GLN A 167 -20.95 6.89 -13.45
C GLN A 167 -21.90 7.64 -14.37
N THR A 168 -22.62 8.65 -13.86
CA THR A 168 -23.44 9.54 -14.69
C THR A 168 -22.59 10.27 -15.75
N VAL A 169 -21.44 10.82 -15.36
CA VAL A 169 -20.51 11.49 -16.29
C VAL A 169 -20.08 10.57 -17.43
N ILE A 170 -19.69 9.31 -17.11
CA ILE A 170 -19.30 8.33 -18.13
C ILE A 170 -20.47 7.94 -19.02
N THR A 171 -21.66 7.72 -18.46
CA THR A 171 -22.85 7.38 -19.24
C THR A 171 -23.28 8.50 -20.20
N GLU A 172 -23.20 9.76 -19.77
CA GLU A 172 -23.66 10.92 -20.56
C GLU A 172 -22.56 11.54 -21.47
N SER A 173 -21.31 11.15 -21.27
CA SER A 173 -20.21 11.50 -22.19
C SER A 173 -20.28 10.69 -23.48
N VAL A 174 -19.54 11.11 -24.50
CA VAL A 174 -19.44 10.40 -25.79
C VAL A 174 -18.04 9.81 -25.98
N PRO A 175 -17.84 8.78 -26.81
CA PRO A 175 -16.48 8.40 -27.22
C PRO A 175 -15.73 9.62 -27.75
N ALA A 176 -14.49 9.81 -27.30
CA ALA A 176 -13.70 10.95 -27.75
C ALA A 176 -13.29 10.79 -29.22
N SER A 177 -13.33 11.88 -29.99
CA SER A 177 -12.82 11.88 -31.36
C SER A 177 -11.32 11.59 -31.39
N HIS A 178 -10.85 10.88 -32.42
CA HIS A 178 -9.42 10.71 -32.66
C HIS A 178 -8.73 12.05 -32.96
N ASP A 179 -9.49 13.05 -33.43
CA ASP A 179 -9.03 14.42 -33.69
C ASP A 179 -9.09 15.33 -32.46
N HIS A 180 -9.35 14.78 -31.26
CA HIS A 180 -9.38 15.56 -30.03
C HIS A 180 -8.04 16.32 -29.85
N PRO A 181 -8.04 17.63 -29.47
CA PRO A 181 -6.80 18.43 -29.44
C PRO A 181 -5.67 17.80 -28.63
N TYR A 182 -5.99 17.16 -27.50
CA TYR A 182 -5.01 16.43 -26.69
C TYR A 182 -4.39 15.24 -27.43
N THR A 183 -5.19 14.42 -28.12
CA THR A 183 -4.73 13.22 -28.81
C THR A 183 -3.97 13.56 -30.08
N ALA A 184 -4.43 14.59 -30.80
CA ALA A 184 -3.72 15.17 -31.93
C ALA A 184 -2.35 15.71 -31.51
N LYS A 185 -2.25 16.44 -30.39
CA LYS A 185 -0.96 16.91 -29.84
C LYS A 185 -0.03 15.77 -29.45
N LYS A 186 -0.58 14.69 -28.88
CA LYS A 186 0.16 13.49 -28.47
C LYS A 186 0.40 12.49 -29.61
N LEU A 187 -0.12 12.75 -30.82
CA LEU A 187 -0.06 11.85 -31.99
C LEU A 187 -0.56 10.42 -31.70
N ILE A 188 -1.58 10.28 -30.85
CA ILE A 188 -2.19 9.00 -30.48
C ILE A 188 -3.67 8.97 -30.81
N LEU A 189 -4.27 7.78 -30.76
CA LEU A 189 -5.71 7.58 -30.90
C LEU A 189 -6.43 7.73 -29.55
N SER A 190 -7.69 8.15 -29.56
CA SER A 190 -8.55 8.27 -28.37
C SER A 190 -9.12 6.93 -27.84
N ILE A 191 -8.34 5.85 -27.88
CA ILE A 191 -8.81 4.49 -27.55
C ILE A 191 -9.25 4.41 -26.08
N GLY A 192 -10.50 3.98 -25.85
CA GLY A 192 -11.09 3.87 -24.52
C GLY A 192 -11.39 5.20 -23.83
N ALA A 193 -11.05 6.34 -24.45
CA ALA A 193 -11.30 7.66 -23.92
C ALA A 193 -12.70 8.16 -24.30
N ARG A 194 -13.28 8.96 -23.41
CA ARG A 194 -14.56 9.65 -23.61
C ARG A 194 -14.34 11.16 -23.56
N GLN A 195 -15.29 11.92 -24.07
CA GLN A 195 -15.29 13.37 -24.04
C GLN A 195 -16.53 13.86 -23.33
N ALA A 196 -16.34 14.75 -22.35
CA ALA A 196 -17.44 15.40 -21.65
C ALA A 196 -18.24 16.29 -22.62
N THR A 197 -19.56 16.16 -22.57
CA THR A 197 -20.51 16.86 -23.46
C THR A 197 -21.11 18.11 -22.82
N LYS A 198 -21.12 18.18 -21.49
CA LYS A 198 -21.67 19.27 -20.69
C LYS A 198 -20.81 19.48 -19.44
N ARG A 199 -21.14 20.50 -18.66
CA ARG A 199 -20.49 20.74 -17.36
C ARG A 199 -21.12 19.83 -16.29
N TYR A 200 -20.28 19.13 -15.55
CA TYR A 200 -20.67 18.28 -14.43
C TYR A 200 -20.06 18.82 -13.14
N GLN A 201 -20.87 18.93 -12.09
CA GLN A 201 -20.40 19.23 -10.75
C GLN A 201 -20.10 17.92 -10.02
N ILE A 202 -18.87 17.78 -9.53
CA ILE A 202 -18.37 16.54 -8.91
C ILE A 202 -17.97 16.72 -7.45
N ALA A 203 -17.93 17.96 -6.97
CA ALA A 203 -17.76 18.30 -5.57
C ALA A 203 -18.65 19.51 -5.22
N PRO A 204 -18.96 19.74 -3.94
CA PRO A 204 -19.70 20.93 -3.51
C PRO A 204 -19.01 22.22 -3.97
N GLU A 205 -19.79 23.29 -4.22
CA GLU A 205 -19.27 24.60 -4.64
C GLU A 205 -18.32 25.22 -3.61
N THR A 206 -18.43 24.79 -2.35
CA THR A 206 -17.59 25.22 -1.23
C THR A 206 -16.20 24.59 -1.22
N ALA A 207 -15.92 23.60 -2.08
CA ALA A 207 -14.63 22.92 -2.11
C ALA A 207 -13.55 23.80 -2.78
N GLU A 208 -12.50 24.19 -2.08
CA GLU A 208 -11.42 24.99 -2.67
C GLU A 208 -10.62 24.20 -3.73
N SER A 209 -10.95 24.33 -5.02
CA SER A 209 -10.05 24.21 -6.19
C SER A 209 -10.80 23.97 -7.52
N ARG A 210 -10.05 23.95 -8.63
CA ARG A 210 -10.45 23.41 -9.95
C ARG A 210 -10.98 21.95 -9.90
N ALA A 211 -10.93 21.30 -8.75
CA ALA A 211 -11.48 19.98 -8.54
C ALA A 211 -13.02 19.91 -8.57
N GLN A 212 -13.74 21.03 -8.66
CA GLN A 212 -15.21 21.04 -8.58
C GLN A 212 -15.93 20.54 -9.83
N TYR A 213 -15.32 20.66 -11.02
CA TYR A 213 -16.02 20.45 -12.27
C TYR A 213 -15.27 19.57 -13.27
N ILE A 214 -16.07 18.90 -14.09
CA ILE A 214 -15.68 18.39 -15.41
C ILE A 214 -16.37 19.27 -16.44
N THR A 215 -15.62 19.84 -17.37
CA THR A 215 -16.13 20.80 -18.37
C THR A 215 -16.31 20.14 -19.74
N PRO A 216 -17.18 20.69 -20.62
CA PRO A 216 -17.27 20.23 -22.00
C PRO A 216 -15.89 20.19 -22.65
N SER A 217 -15.65 19.19 -23.51
CA SER A 217 -14.37 18.94 -24.17
C SER A 217 -13.23 18.43 -23.29
N ASP A 218 -13.43 18.26 -21.97
CA ASP A 218 -12.47 17.49 -21.18
C ASP A 218 -12.44 16.04 -21.65
N LEU A 219 -11.23 15.50 -21.77
CA LEU A 219 -11.01 14.11 -22.10
C LEU A 219 -11.06 13.27 -20.81
N LEU A 220 -11.83 12.20 -20.83
CA LEU A 220 -12.15 11.36 -19.68
C LEU A 220 -11.65 9.95 -19.93
N ILE A 221 -10.72 9.50 -19.09
CA ILE A 221 -10.19 8.14 -19.14
C ILE A 221 -10.79 7.35 -17.97
N PRO A 222 -11.78 6.48 -18.20
CA PRO A 222 -12.37 5.70 -17.14
C PRO A 222 -11.40 4.63 -16.64
N ALA A 223 -11.48 4.33 -15.34
CA ALA A 223 -10.79 3.23 -14.71
C ALA A 223 -11.80 2.27 -14.08
N TYR A 224 -11.66 0.99 -14.35
CA TYR A 224 -12.55 -0.07 -13.91
C TYR A 224 -11.78 -1.13 -13.11
N ASP A 225 -12.43 -1.73 -12.12
CA ASP A 225 -11.87 -2.91 -11.47
C ASP A 225 -12.08 -4.17 -12.31
N HIS A 226 -11.54 -5.29 -11.83
CA HIS A 226 -11.63 -6.61 -12.44
C HIS A 226 -13.07 -7.14 -12.64
N THR A 227 -14.07 -6.55 -11.98
CA THR A 227 -15.50 -6.88 -12.16
C THR A 227 -16.17 -6.01 -13.22
N GLY A 228 -15.47 -5.00 -13.74
CA GLY A 228 -15.99 -4.00 -14.67
C GLY A 228 -16.67 -2.82 -13.99
N ALA A 229 -16.61 -2.71 -12.65
CA ALA A 229 -17.19 -1.58 -11.94
C ALA A 229 -16.27 -0.36 -12.01
N LEU A 230 -16.85 0.83 -12.23
CA LEU A 230 -16.11 2.09 -12.32
C LEU A 230 -15.45 2.41 -10.97
N GLN A 231 -14.16 2.67 -10.99
CA GLN A 231 -13.34 3.05 -9.84
C GLN A 231 -12.95 4.53 -9.85
N GLY A 232 -12.95 5.15 -11.03
CA GLY A 232 -12.64 6.56 -11.19
C GLY A 232 -12.52 7.01 -12.64
N ILE A 233 -12.20 8.29 -12.81
CA ILE A 233 -11.94 8.93 -14.11
C ILE A 233 -10.67 9.77 -14.00
N GLN A 234 -9.69 9.53 -14.87
CA GLN A 234 -8.63 10.50 -15.10
C GLN A 234 -9.17 11.55 -16.08
N GLN A 235 -9.43 12.75 -15.56
CA GLN A 235 -9.84 13.91 -16.35
C GLN A 235 -8.59 14.59 -16.88
N ILE A 236 -8.57 14.86 -18.18
CA ILE A 236 -7.54 15.66 -18.84
C ILE A 236 -8.25 16.90 -19.37
N THR A 237 -7.94 18.05 -18.76
CA THR A 237 -8.55 19.33 -19.13
C THR A 237 -8.08 19.76 -20.52
N GLU A 238 -8.74 20.77 -21.10
CA GLU A 238 -8.33 21.38 -22.36
C GLU A 238 -6.86 21.86 -22.35
N SER A 239 -6.38 22.37 -21.21
CA SER A 239 -4.97 22.76 -21.02
C SER A 239 -3.99 21.57 -20.92
N GLY A 240 -4.49 20.34 -20.86
CA GLY A 240 -3.73 19.11 -20.67
C GLY A 240 -3.42 18.78 -19.21
N PHE A 241 -4.01 19.50 -18.25
CA PHE A 241 -3.84 19.20 -16.83
C PHE A 241 -4.60 17.93 -16.47
N LYS A 242 -3.96 17.03 -15.72
CA LYS A 242 -4.52 15.73 -15.35
C LYS A 242 -5.02 15.74 -13.91
N LEU A 243 -6.27 15.32 -13.71
CA LEU A 243 -6.94 15.22 -12.42
C LEU A 243 -7.46 13.79 -12.23
N MET A 244 -7.19 13.20 -11.07
CA MET A 244 -7.69 11.88 -10.71
C MET A 244 -8.99 12.04 -9.93
N ARG A 245 -10.10 11.50 -10.44
CA ARG A 245 -11.42 11.52 -9.79
C ARG A 245 -11.78 10.11 -9.33
N GLY A 246 -11.97 9.91 -8.04
CA GLY A 246 -12.19 8.58 -7.46
C GLY A 246 -10.90 7.91 -7.00
N THR A 247 -10.96 6.59 -6.78
CA THR A 247 -9.85 5.82 -6.19
C THR A 247 -9.33 4.80 -7.17
N PHE A 248 -8.06 4.91 -7.56
CA PHE A 248 -7.48 4.10 -8.62
C PHE A 248 -6.76 2.86 -8.11
N LYS A 249 -6.88 2.50 -6.82
CA LYS A 249 -6.13 1.39 -6.21
C LYS A 249 -6.17 0.11 -7.04
N ASP A 250 -7.36 -0.23 -7.52
CA ASP A 250 -7.62 -1.41 -8.35
C ASP A 250 -8.20 -1.03 -9.74
N GLY A 251 -8.24 0.27 -10.05
CA GLY A 251 -8.81 0.80 -11.28
C GLY A 251 -7.81 0.74 -12.43
N LEU A 252 -8.18 0.05 -13.51
CA LEU A 252 -7.39 -0.16 -14.72
C LEU A 252 -8.22 0.18 -15.96
N LEU A 253 -7.57 0.32 -17.12
CA LEU A 253 -8.26 0.39 -18.40
C LEU A 253 -7.63 -0.62 -19.37
N TRP A 254 -8.46 -1.42 -20.02
CA TRP A 254 -8.02 -2.38 -21.03
C TRP A 254 -8.20 -1.78 -22.43
N ILE A 255 -7.18 -1.90 -23.27
CA ILE A 255 -7.23 -1.55 -24.68
C ILE A 255 -6.77 -2.73 -25.55
N GLY A 256 -7.44 -2.95 -26.67
CA GLY A 256 -7.18 -4.06 -27.60
C GLY A 256 -8.10 -5.28 -27.39
N GLY A 257 -8.55 -5.86 -28.50
CA GLY A 257 -9.68 -6.80 -28.61
C GLY A 257 -9.48 -8.23 -28.10
N GLY A 258 -8.58 -8.47 -27.13
CA GLY A 258 -8.48 -9.75 -26.44
C GLY A 258 -8.93 -9.69 -24.97
N LEU A 259 -8.60 -8.59 -24.29
CA LEU A 259 -8.83 -8.46 -22.84
C LEU A 259 -10.31 -8.28 -22.48
N THR A 260 -11.11 -7.75 -23.40
CA THR A 260 -12.54 -7.47 -23.21
C THR A 260 -13.46 -8.47 -23.90
N THR A 261 -12.92 -9.28 -24.82
CA THR A 261 -13.66 -10.29 -25.59
C THR A 261 -13.55 -11.68 -24.98
N GLY A 262 -12.66 -11.87 -24.00
CA GLY A 262 -12.39 -13.15 -23.35
C GLY A 262 -11.37 -14.01 -24.08
N GLU A 263 -10.85 -13.54 -25.22
CA GLU A 263 -9.76 -14.19 -25.94
C GLU A 263 -8.46 -14.11 -25.13
N THR A 264 -7.70 -15.20 -25.10
CA THR A 264 -6.39 -15.23 -24.46
C THR A 264 -5.35 -14.64 -25.41
N PRO A 265 -4.73 -13.49 -25.09
CA PRO A 265 -3.70 -12.93 -25.95
C PRO A 265 -2.40 -13.72 -25.82
N ASN A 266 -1.66 -13.95 -26.90
CA ASN A 266 -0.32 -14.54 -26.80
C ASN A 266 0.66 -13.64 -26.03
N ARG A 267 0.49 -12.32 -26.17
CA ARG A 267 1.29 -11.29 -25.51
C ARG A 267 0.40 -10.12 -25.12
N LEU A 268 0.62 -9.56 -23.93
CA LEU A 268 -0.02 -8.34 -23.46
C LEU A 268 0.98 -7.43 -22.78
N TYR A 269 0.70 -6.13 -22.83
CA TYR A 269 1.52 -5.12 -22.17
C TYR A 269 0.79 -4.53 -20.96
N ILE A 270 1.55 -4.07 -19.97
CA ILE A 270 1.05 -3.25 -18.86
C ILE A 270 1.80 -1.94 -18.91
N ALA A 271 1.09 -0.81 -19.05
CA ALA A 271 1.71 0.50 -19.17
C ALA A 271 1.27 1.44 -18.03
N GLU A 272 2.18 2.32 -17.62
CA GLU A 272 1.84 3.42 -16.71
C GLU A 272 1.36 4.61 -17.53
N GLY A 273 0.13 5.06 -17.29
CA GLY A 273 -0.47 6.20 -17.96
C GLY A 273 -1.17 5.85 -19.28
N TRP A 274 -2.23 6.60 -19.56
CA TRP A 274 -3.07 6.34 -20.74
C TRP A 274 -2.36 6.60 -22.07
N ALA A 275 -1.70 7.75 -22.23
CA ALA A 275 -1.00 8.11 -23.47
C ALA A 275 0.12 7.12 -23.80
N THR A 276 0.93 6.75 -22.81
CA THR A 276 1.98 5.73 -22.89
C THR A 276 1.42 4.41 -23.39
N GLY A 277 0.37 3.89 -22.76
CA GLY A 277 -0.16 2.59 -23.16
C GLY A 277 -0.88 2.60 -24.50
N VAL A 278 -1.53 3.70 -24.89
CA VAL A 278 -2.04 3.85 -26.27
C VAL A 278 -0.90 3.83 -27.28
N ALA A 279 0.20 4.54 -27.03
CA ALA A 279 1.37 4.53 -27.91
C ALA A 279 1.98 3.12 -28.04
N VAL A 280 2.07 2.38 -26.93
CA VAL A 280 2.49 0.96 -26.91
C VAL A 280 1.53 0.10 -27.74
N HIS A 281 0.22 0.28 -27.58
CA HIS A 281 -0.77 -0.46 -28.36
C HIS A 281 -0.65 -0.19 -29.87
N ILE A 282 -0.50 1.08 -30.27
CA ILE A 282 -0.36 1.46 -31.68
C ILE A 282 0.89 0.82 -32.31
N ARG A 283 2.01 0.83 -31.58
CA ARG A 283 3.31 0.32 -32.08
C ARG A 283 3.38 -1.20 -32.07
N THR A 284 2.76 -1.87 -31.11
CA THR A 284 2.88 -3.33 -30.95
C THR A 284 1.68 -4.10 -31.49
N ARG A 285 0.53 -3.45 -31.66
CA ARG A 285 -0.78 -4.07 -31.96
C ARG A 285 -1.23 -5.15 -30.97
N ASN A 286 -0.58 -5.22 -29.80
CA ASN A 286 -0.94 -6.15 -28.74
C ASN A 286 -1.87 -5.48 -27.71
N PRO A 287 -2.73 -6.23 -27.01
CA PRO A 287 -3.53 -5.67 -25.93
C PRO A 287 -2.70 -5.06 -24.82
N VAL A 288 -3.21 -3.99 -24.19
CA VAL A 288 -2.53 -3.26 -23.11
C VAL A 288 -3.48 -3.04 -21.94
N ILE A 289 -2.97 -3.25 -20.73
CA ILE A 289 -3.61 -2.88 -19.46
C ILE A 289 -2.95 -1.58 -18.99
N LEU A 290 -3.76 -0.57 -18.74
CA LEU A 290 -3.33 0.74 -18.32
C LEU A 290 -3.44 0.86 -16.80
N ALA A 291 -2.30 1.06 -16.16
CA ALA A 291 -2.19 1.47 -14.78
C ALA A 291 -2.18 3.00 -14.71
N PHE A 292 -2.83 3.58 -13.69
CA PHE A 292 -2.90 5.03 -13.55
C PHE A 292 -1.88 5.60 -12.56
N ALA A 293 -1.18 4.73 -11.84
CA ALA A 293 -0.06 5.05 -10.98
C ALA A 293 0.90 3.86 -10.86
N THR A 294 2.17 4.11 -10.58
CA THR A 294 3.17 3.09 -10.21
C THR A 294 2.68 2.06 -9.18
N SER A 295 1.86 2.49 -8.22
CA SER A 295 1.29 1.61 -7.18
C SER A 295 0.32 0.56 -7.73
N ASN A 296 -0.25 0.76 -8.92
CA ASN A 296 -1.13 -0.20 -9.58
C ASN A 296 -0.37 -1.29 -10.36
N LEU A 297 0.92 -1.12 -10.65
CA LEU A 297 1.66 -2.05 -11.51
C LEU A 297 1.69 -3.46 -10.92
N MET A 298 1.86 -3.59 -9.60
CA MET A 298 1.86 -4.89 -8.93
C MET A 298 0.48 -5.57 -8.99
N SER A 299 -0.60 -4.83 -8.72
CA SER A 299 -1.96 -5.41 -8.76
C SER A 299 -2.37 -5.78 -10.18
N ALA A 300 -2.10 -4.91 -11.16
CA ALA A 300 -2.33 -5.18 -12.58
C ALA A 300 -1.55 -6.41 -13.07
N GLY A 301 -0.28 -6.52 -12.69
CA GLY A 301 0.58 -7.66 -13.03
C GLY A 301 0.04 -8.98 -12.51
N LYS A 302 -0.30 -9.03 -11.22
CA LYS A 302 -0.85 -10.23 -10.59
C LYS A 302 -2.15 -10.65 -11.25
N TRP A 303 -3.08 -9.70 -11.41
CA TRP A 303 -4.33 -9.97 -12.09
C TRP A 303 -4.12 -10.51 -13.51
N ALA A 304 -3.21 -9.90 -14.28
CA ALA A 304 -2.93 -10.32 -15.65
C ALA A 304 -2.34 -11.73 -15.69
N ARG A 305 -1.40 -12.06 -14.80
CA ARG A 305 -0.79 -13.39 -14.73
C ARG A 305 -1.80 -14.45 -14.29
N ASP A 306 -2.64 -14.14 -13.30
CA ASP A 306 -3.68 -15.06 -12.83
C ASP A 306 -4.71 -15.33 -13.94
N ARG A 307 -5.08 -14.30 -14.70
CA ARG A 307 -6.08 -14.40 -15.77
C ARG A 307 -5.55 -15.02 -17.06
N TYR A 308 -4.27 -14.81 -17.34
CA TYR A 308 -3.59 -15.22 -18.57
C TYR A 308 -2.24 -15.89 -18.25
N PRO A 309 -2.26 -17.12 -17.70
CA PRO A 309 -1.09 -17.79 -17.16
C PRO A 309 0.01 -18.06 -18.19
N ASP A 310 -0.37 -18.28 -19.45
CA ASP A 310 0.56 -18.64 -20.54
C ASP A 310 0.98 -17.45 -21.41
N SER A 311 0.35 -16.28 -21.22
CA SER A 311 0.67 -15.09 -22.00
C SER A 311 2.03 -14.51 -21.63
N GLU A 312 2.72 -13.95 -22.62
CA GLU A 312 3.88 -13.12 -22.38
C GLU A 312 3.42 -11.75 -21.86
N ILE A 313 3.76 -11.44 -20.61
CA ILE A 313 3.41 -10.18 -19.95
C ILE A 313 4.64 -9.27 -19.96
N ILE A 314 4.46 -8.04 -20.43
CA ILE A 314 5.55 -7.06 -20.52
C ILE A 314 5.10 -5.72 -19.92
N PHE A 315 5.80 -5.27 -18.89
CA PHE A 315 5.62 -3.92 -18.36
C PHE A 315 6.35 -2.91 -19.24
N ALA A 316 5.60 -2.04 -19.91
CA ALA A 316 6.12 -0.93 -20.71
C ALA A 316 5.96 0.37 -19.93
N VAL A 317 6.99 0.73 -19.18
CA VAL A 317 6.97 1.91 -18.29
C VAL A 317 7.92 3.00 -18.77
N ASP A 318 7.73 4.20 -18.21
CA ASP A 318 8.46 5.39 -18.59
C ASP A 318 9.93 5.33 -18.17
N ASN A 319 10.78 6.04 -18.92
CA ASN A 319 12.20 6.16 -18.66
C ASN A 319 12.53 7.49 -17.98
N ASP A 320 11.91 7.74 -16.82
CA ASP A 320 12.03 8.99 -16.08
C ASP A 320 13.31 9.04 -15.24
N LEU A 321 14.41 9.42 -15.89
CA LEU A 321 15.73 9.49 -15.24
C LEU A 321 15.84 10.61 -14.18
N GLU A 322 14.98 11.62 -14.25
CA GLU A 322 15.00 12.78 -13.34
C GLU A 322 14.06 12.60 -12.13
N SER A 323 13.15 11.63 -12.17
CA SER A 323 12.21 11.37 -11.09
C SER A 323 12.84 10.50 -10.00
N ASN A 324 12.73 10.94 -8.75
CA ASN A 324 13.28 10.24 -7.60
C ASN A 324 12.30 10.24 -6.42
N ILE A 325 12.27 9.12 -5.69
CA ILE A 325 11.44 8.94 -4.48
C ILE A 325 12.26 8.33 -3.35
N LYS A 326 11.74 8.40 -2.13
CA LYS A 326 12.30 7.69 -0.97
C LYS A 326 11.52 6.42 -0.71
N VAL A 327 12.20 5.27 -0.72
CA VAL A 327 11.64 3.96 -0.36
C VAL A 327 12.49 3.37 0.76
N ALA A 328 11.90 3.17 1.93
CA ALA A 328 12.59 2.65 3.12
C ALA A 328 13.90 3.43 3.43
N GLY A 329 13.86 4.76 3.32
CA GLY A 329 15.01 5.64 3.56
C GLY A 329 16.01 5.75 2.39
N GLN A 330 15.90 4.93 1.35
CA GLN A 330 16.79 4.94 0.18
C GLN A 330 16.19 5.76 -0.97
N THR A 331 17.04 6.48 -1.71
CA THR A 331 16.61 7.15 -2.95
C THR A 331 16.48 6.11 -4.06
N VAL A 332 15.31 6.05 -4.68
CA VAL A 332 15.05 5.27 -5.89
C VAL A 332 14.90 6.23 -7.06
N ASN A 333 15.76 6.09 -8.06
CA ASN A 333 15.66 6.80 -9.33
C ASN A 333 14.78 6.01 -10.29
N ASN A 334 14.02 6.71 -11.14
CA ASN A 334 13.05 6.11 -12.04
C ASN A 334 12.08 5.16 -11.30
N PRO A 335 11.16 5.72 -10.48
CA PRO A 335 10.22 4.94 -9.70
C PRO A 335 9.35 3.99 -10.56
N GLY A 336 8.95 4.41 -11.76
CA GLY A 336 8.19 3.59 -12.71
C GLY A 336 8.91 2.27 -13.02
N LYS A 337 10.17 2.36 -13.45
CA LYS A 337 11.02 1.17 -13.69
C LYS A 337 11.22 0.32 -12.43
N TYR A 338 11.41 0.94 -11.28
CA TYR A 338 11.59 0.22 -10.01
C TYR A 338 10.36 -0.62 -9.64
N TYR A 339 9.17 -0.01 -9.62
CA TYR A 339 7.94 -0.72 -9.29
C TYR A 339 7.55 -1.75 -10.36
N ALA A 340 7.76 -1.43 -11.64
CA ALA A 340 7.59 -2.38 -12.74
C ALA A 340 8.50 -3.61 -12.58
N THR A 341 9.77 -3.41 -12.22
CA THR A 341 10.71 -4.52 -12.01
C THR A 341 10.26 -5.43 -10.87
N LYS A 342 9.81 -4.85 -9.75
CA LYS A 342 9.24 -5.64 -8.65
C LYS A 342 8.00 -6.43 -9.09
N ALA A 343 7.09 -5.79 -9.81
CA ALA A 343 5.89 -6.43 -10.32
C ALA A 343 6.23 -7.56 -11.30
N ALA A 344 7.17 -7.30 -12.21
CA ALA A 344 7.61 -8.25 -13.21
C ALA A 344 8.26 -9.50 -12.61
N THR A 345 9.15 -9.32 -11.61
CA THR A 345 9.72 -10.45 -10.86
C THR A 345 8.63 -11.27 -10.17
N ALA A 346 7.65 -10.62 -9.53
CA ALA A 346 6.59 -11.31 -8.81
C ALA A 346 5.59 -12.05 -9.74
N THR A 347 5.58 -11.74 -11.04
CA THR A 347 4.57 -12.21 -12.00
C THR A 347 5.18 -12.96 -13.18
N ASN A 348 6.48 -13.26 -13.13
CA ASN A 348 7.24 -13.88 -14.24
C ASN A 348 7.01 -13.13 -15.57
N ALA A 349 7.26 -11.84 -15.56
CA ALA A 349 7.06 -10.93 -16.69
C ALA A 349 8.35 -10.17 -17.02
N ALA A 350 8.37 -9.48 -18.17
CA ALA A 350 9.48 -8.63 -18.59
C ALA A 350 9.20 -7.15 -18.30
N VAL A 351 10.25 -6.33 -18.31
CA VAL A 351 10.15 -4.87 -18.24
C VAL A 351 10.88 -4.26 -19.43
N ILE A 352 10.25 -3.29 -20.08
CA ILE A 352 10.85 -2.46 -21.12
C ILE A 352 10.62 -0.98 -20.81
N THR A 353 11.57 -0.17 -21.26
CA THR A 353 11.53 1.29 -21.23
C THR A 353 11.85 1.82 -22.62
N PRO A 354 11.42 3.04 -22.98
CA PRO A 354 11.82 3.63 -24.25
C PRO A 354 13.36 3.72 -24.35
N PRO A 355 13.93 3.65 -25.57
CA PRO A 355 15.39 3.74 -25.77
C PRO A 355 15.99 5.09 -25.33
N THR A 356 15.18 6.14 -25.28
CA THR A 356 15.55 7.49 -24.84
C THR A 356 14.89 7.82 -23.50
N ALA A 357 15.33 8.88 -22.83
CA ALA A 357 14.64 9.40 -21.66
C ALA A 357 13.22 9.87 -22.03
N GLY A 358 12.29 9.80 -21.07
CA GLY A 358 10.88 10.17 -21.24
C GLY A 358 9.93 8.98 -21.38
N ASP A 359 8.71 9.24 -21.84
CA ASP A 359 7.64 8.23 -21.95
C ASP A 359 7.59 7.56 -23.35
N TRP A 360 6.85 6.44 -23.47
CA TRP A 360 6.69 5.74 -24.76
C TRP A 360 5.96 6.59 -25.81
N ASN A 361 5.14 7.53 -25.37
CA ASN A 361 4.42 8.44 -26.25
C ASN A 361 5.36 9.53 -26.84
N ASP A 362 6.34 10.00 -26.08
CA ASP A 362 7.37 10.94 -26.53
C ASP A 362 8.28 10.27 -27.56
N TRP A 363 8.70 9.03 -27.28
CA TRP A 363 9.42 8.22 -28.26
C TRP A 363 8.59 7.98 -29.53
N HIS A 364 7.31 7.61 -29.39
CA HIS A 364 6.40 7.41 -30.52
C HIS A 364 6.26 8.67 -31.38
N THR A 365 6.11 9.84 -30.75
CA THR A 365 5.99 11.15 -31.39
C THR A 365 7.27 11.48 -32.18
N ALA A 366 8.44 11.27 -31.58
CA ALA A 366 9.73 11.53 -32.22
C ALA A 366 9.93 10.68 -33.48
N GLN A 367 9.51 9.41 -33.45
CA GLN A 367 9.58 8.54 -34.64
C GLN A 367 8.70 9.05 -35.79
N ILE A 368 7.44 9.45 -35.51
CA ILE A 368 6.55 10.02 -36.55
C ILE A 368 7.13 11.32 -37.14
N GLN A 369 7.70 12.17 -36.30
CA GLN A 369 8.30 13.43 -36.75
C GLN A 369 9.60 13.21 -37.54
N GLY A 370 10.38 12.19 -37.20
CA GLY A 370 11.55 11.76 -37.95
C GLY A 370 11.19 11.27 -39.36
N GLU A 371 10.15 10.44 -39.47
CA GLU A 371 9.62 9.95 -40.75
C GLU A 371 9.12 11.09 -41.68
N LYS A 372 8.68 12.22 -41.11
CA LYS A 372 8.20 13.40 -41.87
C LYS A 372 9.31 14.31 -42.41
N LYS A 373 10.58 14.13 -42.01
CA LYS A 373 11.71 14.87 -42.61
C LYS A 373 12.23 14.05 -43.79
N PRO A 374 11.93 14.41 -45.06
CA PRO A 374 12.56 13.73 -46.19
C PRO A 374 14.07 13.95 -46.15
N ASP A 375 14.83 12.91 -46.49
CA ASP A 375 16.29 12.94 -46.60
C ASP A 375 16.74 14.13 -47.45
N LYS A 376 17.34 15.14 -46.81
CA LYS A 376 18.09 16.20 -47.49
C LYS A 376 19.53 15.76 -47.83
N GLN A 377 19.75 14.48 -48.10
CA GLN A 377 21.06 13.92 -48.46
C GLN A 377 20.98 12.90 -49.61
N ALA A 378 20.23 13.22 -50.64
CA ALA A 378 20.40 12.62 -51.96
C ALA A 378 20.10 13.69 -53.03
N ALA A 379 21.07 14.58 -53.25
CA ALA A 379 21.14 15.46 -54.41
C ALA A 379 22.60 15.60 -54.82
#